data_AF-A0A0U3K5J1-F1
#
_entry.id   AF-A0A0U3K5J1-F1
#
_cell.length_a   1.000
_cell.length_b   1.000
_cell.length_c   1.000
_cell.angle_alpha   90.00
_cell.angle_beta   90.00
_cell.angle_gamma   90.00
#
_symmetry.space_group_name_H-M   'P 1'
#
loop_
_entity.id
_entity.type
_entity.pdbx_description
1 polymer ?
#
loop_
_entity_poly.entity_id
_entity_poly.type
_entity_poly.pdbx_seq_one_letter_code
_entity_poly.pdbx_strand_id
1 'polypeptide(L)'
;MTDNDDKKGGHDKTITIVVNGTPHQVPKKDELTYAEVVTYFDPTYPQHPQTVYSVTYTRGDKPKEGTLAPAGSVKAKDGMDFHVIPTSES
;
A
#
# COMPACT_ATOMS: atom_id res chain seq x y z
N MET A 1 -34.63 -10.74 11.58
CA MET A 1 -34.39 -9.45 12.27
C MET A 1 -32.99 -9.04 11.89
N THR A 2 -32.90 -7.99 11.06
CA THR A 2 -31.73 -7.14 10.73
C THR A 2 -30.54 -7.89 10.06
N ASP A 3 -29.93 -7.44 8.97
CA ASP A 3 -29.66 -6.08 8.51
C ASP A 3 -29.71 -5.95 6.98
N ASN A 4 -30.27 -4.81 6.54
CA ASN A 4 -29.88 -4.13 5.32
C ASN A 4 -28.35 -3.96 5.29
N ASP A 5 -27.70 -4.18 4.17
CA ASP A 5 -26.78 -3.15 3.69
C ASP A 5 -26.82 -3.04 2.17
N ASP A 6 -26.82 -1.79 1.77
CA ASP A 6 -27.10 -1.25 0.46
C ASP A 6 -25.95 -1.53 -0.53
N LYS A 7 -26.37 -1.87 -1.76
CA LYS A 7 -25.84 -1.35 -3.03
C LYS A 7 -24.35 -0.98 -3.17
N LYS A 8 -23.77 -1.61 -4.21
CA LYS A 8 -23.03 -1.04 -5.37
C LYS A 8 -21.76 -1.88 -5.57
N GLY A 9 -21.68 -2.76 -6.56
CA GLY A 9 -21.75 -2.37 -7.96
C GLY A 9 -20.44 -1.69 -8.37
N GLY A 10 -19.39 -2.48 -8.64
CA GLY A 10 -18.19 -1.95 -9.26
C GLY A 10 -16.98 -2.86 -9.14
N HIS A 11 -16.92 -3.93 -9.95
CA HIS A 11 -15.69 -4.69 -10.29
C HIS A 11 -14.48 -4.44 -9.37
N ASP A 12 -14.45 -5.08 -8.20
CA ASP A 12 -13.30 -5.10 -7.30
C ASP A 12 -12.11 -5.75 -8.02
N LYS A 13 -11.39 -4.95 -8.81
CA LYS A 13 -10.15 -5.37 -9.43
C LYS A 13 -9.18 -5.52 -8.29
N THR A 14 -8.91 -6.71 -7.79
CA THR A 14 -7.76 -6.90 -6.89
C THR A 14 -6.50 -6.83 -7.74
N ILE A 15 -5.48 -6.16 -7.24
CA ILE A 15 -4.15 -6.11 -7.85
C ILE A 15 -3.18 -6.86 -6.97
N THR A 16 -2.14 -7.43 -7.59
CA THR A 16 -1.03 -8.01 -6.85
C THR A 16 0.06 -6.95 -6.74
N ILE A 17 0.36 -6.59 -5.50
CA ILE A 17 1.51 -5.75 -5.18
C ILE A 17 2.53 -6.60 -4.44
N VAL A 18 3.80 -6.29 -4.58
CA VAL A 18 4.87 -6.93 -3.79
C VAL A 18 5.27 -5.93 -2.71
N VAL A 19 5.27 -6.32 -1.45
CA VAL A 19 5.69 -5.47 -0.33
C VAL A 19 6.89 -6.13 0.33
N ASN A 20 8.05 -5.49 0.25
CA ASN A 20 9.33 -5.98 0.75
C ASN A 20 9.62 -7.44 0.30
N GLY A 21 9.36 -7.75 -0.97
CA GLY A 21 9.51 -9.09 -1.56
C GLY A 21 8.34 -10.06 -1.32
N THR A 22 7.32 -9.67 -0.55
CA THR A 22 6.14 -10.51 -0.28
C THR A 22 4.95 -10.10 -1.16
N PRO A 23 4.38 -10.99 -2.00
CA PRO A 23 3.21 -10.66 -2.80
C PRO A 23 1.93 -10.58 -1.93
N HIS A 24 1.24 -9.44 -2.00
CA HIS A 24 -0.04 -9.18 -1.34
C HIS A 24 -1.12 -8.85 -2.39
N GLN A 25 -2.29 -9.48 -2.24
CA GLN A 25 -3.48 -9.12 -3.00
C GLN A 25 -4.22 -8.00 -2.27
N VAL A 26 -4.32 -6.84 -2.91
CA VAL A 26 -5.01 -5.68 -2.36
C VAL A 26 -6.11 -5.21 -3.31
N PRO A 27 -7.23 -4.67 -2.80
CA PRO A 27 -8.25 -4.07 -3.65
C PRO A 27 -7.66 -2.90 -4.43
N LYS A 28 -7.91 -2.82 -5.73
CA LYS A 28 -7.50 -1.68 -6.55
C LYS A 28 -8.32 -0.47 -6.15
N LYS A 29 -7.68 0.38 -5.37
CA LYS A 29 -8.13 1.72 -5.08
C LYS A 29 -7.50 2.70 -6.07
N ASP A 30 -8.12 3.86 -6.25
CA ASP A 30 -7.52 4.95 -7.03
C ASP A 30 -6.21 5.45 -6.41
N GLU A 31 -6.12 5.42 -5.08
CA GLU A 31 -5.00 5.92 -4.30
C GLU A 31 -4.67 4.96 -3.15
N LEU A 32 -3.40 4.55 -3.08
CA LEU A 32 -2.82 3.77 -1.98
C LEU A 32 -1.97 4.72 -1.14
N THR A 33 -2.30 4.83 0.13
CA THR A 33 -1.57 5.69 1.06
C THR A 33 -0.37 4.97 1.65
N TYR A 34 0.60 5.76 2.07
CA TYR A 34 1.76 5.26 2.80
C TYR A 34 1.36 4.35 3.98
N ALA A 35 0.40 4.81 4.80
CA ALA A 35 -0.03 4.06 5.98
C ALA A 35 -0.59 2.67 5.62
N GLU A 36 -1.32 2.54 4.50
CA GLU A 36 -1.79 1.22 4.06
C GLU A 36 -0.62 0.31 3.65
N VAL A 37 0.34 0.81 2.87
CA VAL A 37 1.53 0.03 2.46
C VAL A 37 2.32 -0.45 3.68
N VAL A 38 2.57 0.46 4.63
CA VAL A 38 3.28 0.10 5.87
C VAL A 38 2.46 -0.88 6.69
N THR A 39 1.14 -0.74 6.77
CA THR A 39 0.28 -1.69 7.51
C THR A 39 0.34 -3.11 6.92
N TYR A 40 0.49 -3.26 5.59
CA TYR A 40 0.67 -4.58 4.98
C TYR A 40 2.01 -5.24 5.36
N PHE A 41 3.06 -4.43 5.56
CA PHE A 41 4.37 -4.91 6.02
C PHE A 41 4.39 -5.13 7.54
N ASP A 42 3.88 -4.16 8.28
CA ASP A 42 3.87 -4.09 9.73
C ASP A 42 2.46 -3.73 10.24
N PRO A 43 1.66 -4.72 10.67
CA PRO A 43 0.32 -4.48 11.19
C PRO A 43 0.32 -3.74 12.54
N THR A 44 1.48 -3.51 13.16
CA THR A 44 1.62 -2.73 14.41
C THR A 44 1.83 -1.25 14.15
N TYR A 45 2.09 -0.85 12.90
CA TYR A 45 2.23 0.54 12.47
C TYR A 45 1.09 1.47 12.95
N PRO A 46 -0.20 1.09 12.90
CA PRO A 46 -1.28 1.94 13.42
C PRO A 46 -1.13 2.29 14.90
N GLN A 47 -0.43 1.45 15.67
CA GLN A 47 -0.14 1.67 17.10
C GLN A 47 1.12 2.51 17.30
N HIS A 48 2.04 2.52 16.32
CA HIS A 48 3.30 3.27 16.35
C HIS A 48 3.45 4.20 15.13
N PRO A 49 2.55 5.18 14.93
CA PRO A 49 2.65 6.12 13.81
C PRO A 49 3.85 7.06 13.90
N GLN A 50 4.56 7.08 15.04
CA GLN A 50 5.80 7.82 15.22
C GLN A 50 7.00 7.17 14.50
N THR A 51 6.89 5.90 14.09
CA THR A 51 7.96 5.25 13.34
C THR A 51 7.94 5.74 11.89
N VAL A 52 9.05 6.34 11.47
CA VAL A 52 9.26 6.77 10.09
C VAL A 52 9.75 5.58 9.27
N TYR A 53 9.04 5.23 8.22
CA TYR A 53 9.46 4.29 7.20
C TYR A 53 9.67 5.05 5.89
N SER A 54 10.67 4.62 5.12
CA SER A 54 10.79 4.97 3.72
C SER A 54 10.04 3.92 2.92
N VAL A 55 8.95 4.33 2.28
CA VAL A 55 8.26 3.48 1.31
C VAL A 55 8.72 3.92 -0.08
N THR A 56 9.50 3.10 -0.74
CA THR A 56 9.79 3.26 -2.16
C THR A 56 8.90 2.33 -2.97
N TYR A 57 8.64 2.68 -4.22
CA TYR A 57 7.90 1.82 -5.13
C TYR A 57 8.54 1.83 -6.51
N THR A 58 8.54 0.68 -7.16
CA THR A 58 9.05 0.51 -8.50
C THR A 58 7.94 -0.04 -9.39
N ARG A 59 7.81 0.55 -10.59
CA ARG A 59 6.73 0.22 -11.53
C ARG A 59 7.24 -0.60 -12.70
N GLY A 60 7.54 -1.89 -12.45
CA GLY A 60 7.73 -2.94 -13.45
C GLY A 60 8.27 -2.48 -14.82
N ASP A 61 7.46 -2.66 -15.87
CA ASP A 61 7.70 -2.39 -17.31
C ASP A 61 8.42 -1.07 -17.67
N LYS A 62 8.53 -0.12 -16.74
CA LYS A 62 9.40 1.05 -16.86
C LYS A 62 10.28 1.17 -15.63
N PRO A 63 11.54 1.61 -15.75
CA PRO A 63 12.43 1.91 -14.61
C PRO A 63 11.98 3.21 -13.91
N LYS A 64 10.72 3.27 -13.51
CA LYS A 64 10.15 4.35 -12.71
C LYS A 64 10.13 3.89 -11.29
N GLU A 65 11.15 4.34 -10.58
CA GLU A 65 11.25 4.29 -9.14
C GLU A 65 10.67 5.60 -8.60
N GLY A 66 9.93 5.52 -7.51
CA GLY A 66 9.38 6.66 -6.82
C GLY A 66 9.39 6.43 -5.32
N THR A 67 9.36 7.51 -4.56
CA THR A 67 9.23 7.45 -3.12
C THR A 67 7.84 7.90 -2.73
N LEU A 68 7.17 7.10 -1.89
CA LEU A 68 5.90 7.41 -1.29
C LEU A 68 6.17 8.07 0.07
N ALA A 69 5.95 9.38 0.13
CA ALA A 69 6.09 10.14 1.36
C ALA A 69 5.00 9.73 2.38
N PRO A 70 5.24 9.87 3.69
CA PRO A 70 4.27 9.51 4.74
C PRO A 70 2.92 10.25 4.65
N ALA A 71 2.93 11.49 4.15
CA ALA A 71 1.72 12.27 3.87
C ALA A 71 1.20 12.10 2.42
N GLY A 72 1.81 11.20 1.64
CA GLY A 72 1.52 11.01 0.22
C GLY A 72 0.66 9.79 -0.06
N SER A 73 0.15 9.76 -1.29
CA SER A 73 -0.57 8.65 -1.89
C SER A 73 -0.01 8.36 -3.29
N VAL A 74 -0.14 7.10 -3.74
CA VAL A 74 0.25 6.67 -5.10
C VAL A 74 -0.87 5.86 -5.74
N LYS A 75 -0.92 5.88 -7.07
CA LYS A 75 -1.94 5.10 -7.80
C LYS A 75 -1.65 3.61 -7.71
N ALA A 76 -2.55 2.86 -7.09
CA ALA A 76 -2.45 1.41 -6.95
C ALA A 76 -2.50 0.74 -8.33
N LYS A 77 -1.45 0.02 -8.70
CA LYS A 77 -1.36 -0.71 -9.97
C LYS A 77 -0.81 -2.10 -9.76
N ASP A 78 -1.31 -3.03 -10.56
CA ASP A 78 -0.81 -4.39 -10.63
C ASP A 78 0.66 -4.42 -11.04
N GLY A 79 1.44 -5.26 -10.36
CA GLY A 79 2.89 -5.37 -10.57
C GLY A 79 3.70 -4.20 -10.00
N MET A 80 3.15 -3.46 -9.02
CA MET A 80 3.95 -2.56 -8.21
C MET A 80 4.73 -3.34 -7.15
N ASP A 81 6.02 -3.08 -7.07
CA ASP A 81 6.84 -3.50 -5.95
C ASP A 81 7.02 -2.31 -5.02
N PHE A 82 6.73 -2.50 -3.75
CA PHE A 82 6.85 -1.55 -2.66
C PHE A 82 7.94 -2.04 -1.73
N HIS A 83 8.95 -1.21 -1.51
CA HIS A 83 9.99 -1.47 -0.53
C HIS A 83 9.73 -0.61 0.69
N VAL A 84 9.47 -1.26 1.82
CA VAL A 84 9.26 -0.58 3.11
C VAL A 84 10.51 -0.76 3.94
N ILE A 85 11.22 0.33 4.20
CA ILE A 85 12.45 0.33 5.00
C ILE A 85 12.20 1.17 6.24
N PRO A 86 12.37 0.64 7.46
CA PRO A 86 12.32 1.46 8.66
C PRO A 86 13.47 2.47 8.63
N THR A 87 13.15 3.76 8.55
CA THR A 87 14.10 4.87 8.66
C THR A 87 14.35 5.19 10.14
N SER A 88 14.41 4.19 11.02
CA SER A 88 14.87 4.43 12.39
C SER A 88 16.31 4.93 12.29
N GLU A 89 16.44 6.25 12.36
CA GLU A 89 17.69 6.99 12.40
C GLU A 89 18.52 6.46 13.58
N SER A 90 19.78 6.17 13.29
CA SER A 90 20.79 5.56 14.18
C SER A 90 21.02 6.32 15.48
#